data_AF-A0A316W8G2-F1
#
_entry.id   AF-A0A316W8G2-F1
#
_cell.length_a   1.000
_cell.length_b   1.000
_cell.length_c   1.000
_cell.angle_alpha   90.00
_cell.angle_beta   90.00
_cell.angle_gamma   90.00
#
_symmetry.space_group_name_H-M   'P 1'
#
loop_
_entity.id
_entity.type
_entity.pdbx_description
1 polymer ?
#
loop_
_entity_poly.entity_id
_entity_poly.type
_entity_poly.pdbx_seq_one_letter_code
_entity_poly.pdbx_strand_id
1 'polypeptide(L)' 'MKDPLSSTVCSHSYEREAIVAYLQQHRDHVTCPVNGCRATLRRSNLQENPSLKREAQAYARRQERKRLQAQAGTSSIVD' A
#
# COMPACT_ATOMS: atom_id res chain seq x y z
N MET A 1 2.42 0.37 -2.27
CA MET A 1 2.06 1.23 -1.14
C MET A 1 3.31 1.79 -0.48
N LYS A 2 3.27 3.04 -0.03
CA LYS A 2 4.39 3.74 0.61
C LYS A 2 4.19 3.84 2.12
N ASP A 3 2.97 4.17 2.55
CA ASP A 3 2.62 4.32 3.95
C ASP A 3 1.33 3.57 4.31
N PRO A 4 1.42 2.25 4.59
CA PRO A 4 0.26 1.43 4.83
C PRO A 4 -0.35 1.66 6.21
N LEU A 5 -1.68 1.77 6.22
CA LEU A 5 -2.52 1.63 7.41
C LEU A 5 -3.31 0.32 7.34
N SER A 6 -3.36 -0.42 8.43
CA SER A 6 -4.20 -1.61 8.58
C SER A 6 -5.40 -1.31 9.47
N SER A 7 -6.53 -1.91 9.13
CA SER A 7 -7.71 -1.88 9.98
C SER A 7 -7.54 -2.82 11.17
N THR A 8 -8.05 -2.43 12.33
CA THR A 8 -8.15 -3.31 13.51
C THR A 8 -9.47 -4.09 13.55
N VAL A 9 -10.42 -3.77 12.66
CA VAL A 9 -11.75 -4.40 12.58
C VAL A 9 -11.91 -5.30 11.35
N CYS A 10 -10.92 -5.34 10.46
CA CYS A 10 -10.80 -6.30 9.35
C CYS A 10 -9.33 -6.45 8.94
N SER A 11 -8.98 -7.48 8.19
CA SER A 11 -7.59 -7.80 7.79
C SER A 11 -7.03 -6.97 6.63
N HIS A 12 -7.70 -5.87 6.26
CA HIS A 12 -7.35 -5.09 5.08
C HIS A 12 -6.40 -3.95 5.42
N SER A 13 -5.53 -3.64 4.45
CA SER A 13 -4.59 -2.54 4.52
C SER A 13 -4.78 -1.57 3.36
N TYR A 14 -4.53 -0.30 3.60
CA TYR A 14 -4.78 0.80 2.69
C TYR A 14 -3.58 1.74 2.64
N GLU A 15 -3.40 2.46 1.54
CA GLU A 15 -2.49 3.60 1.51
C GLU A 15 -3.06 4.72 2.39
N ARG A 16 -2.24 5.29 3.28
CA ARG A 16 -2.69 6.33 4.22
C ARG A 16 -3.43 7.46 3.53
N GLU A 17 -2.80 8.06 2.51
CA GLU A 17 -3.35 9.23 1.82
C GLU A 17 -4.73 8.93 1.24
N ALA A 18 -4.88 7.76 0.60
CA ALA A 18 -6.12 7.35 -0.02
C ALA A 18 -7.24 7.11 1.00
N ILE A 19 -6.96 6.36 2.07
CA ILE A 19 -8.01 6.04 3.06
C ILE A 19 -8.39 7.24 3.92
N VAL A 20 -7.42 8.12 4.22
CA VAL A 20 -7.70 9.35 4.97
C VAL A 20 -8.53 10.32 4.13
N ALA A 21 -8.21 10.49 2.85
CA ALA A 21 -9.02 11.31 1.94
C ALA A 21 -10.44 10.74 1.79
N TYR A 22 -10.57 9.42 1.65
CA TYR A 22 -11.87 8.76 1.59
C TYR A 22 -12.69 8.97 2.87
N LEU A 23 -12.08 8.82 4.04
CA LEU A 23 -12.74 9.12 5.32
C LEU A 23 -13.20 10.58 5.41
N GLN A 24 -12.37 11.53 4.98
CA GLN A 24 -12.71 12.97 5.00
C GLN A 24 -13.93 13.29 4.13
N GLN A 25 -14.08 12.63 3.00
CA GLN A 25 -15.23 12.81 2.09
C GLN A 25 -16.55 12.27 2.68
N HIS A 26 -16.47 11.38 3.67
CA HIS A 26 -17.61 10.63 4.21
C HIS A 26 -17.77 10.79 5.73
N ARG A 27 -17.49 11.99 6.26
CA ARG A 27 -17.69 12.33 7.68
C ARG A 27 -16.97 11.37 8.65
N ASP A 28 -15.75 10.95 8.29
CA ASP A 28 -14.87 10.06 9.05
C ASP A 28 -15.44 8.67 9.41
N HIS A 29 -16.47 8.21 8.68
CA HIS A 29 -16.98 6.85 8.80
C HIS A 29 -17.38 6.28 7.42
N VAL A 30 -16.73 5.18 7.02
CA VAL A 30 -16.99 4.51 5.74
C VAL A 30 -17.08 3.02 5.92
N THR A 31 -17.84 2.35 5.05
CA THR A 31 -17.72 0.90 4.89
C THR A 31 -16.38 0.59 4.24
N CYS A 32 -15.76 -0.52 4.64
CA CYS A 32 -14.57 -1.06 4.00
C CYS A 32 -14.76 -1.10 2.47
N PRO A 33 -13.85 -0.51 1.68
CA PRO A 33 -13.98 -0.48 0.22
C PRO A 33 -13.67 -1.81 -0.46
N VAL A 34 -13.19 -2.82 0.29
CA VAL A 34 -12.96 -4.17 -0.25
C VAL A 34 -14.30 -4.87 -0.41
N ASN A 35 -14.56 -5.37 -1.63
CA ASN A 35 -15.79 -6.07 -1.98
C ASN A 35 -16.08 -7.21 -0.99
N GLY A 36 -17.32 -7.29 -0.51
CA GLY A 36 -17.79 -8.30 0.45
C GLY A 36 -17.47 -7.99 1.91
N CYS A 37 -16.66 -6.98 2.22
CA CYS A 37 -16.36 -6.60 3.60
C CYS A 37 -17.36 -5.56 4.12
N ARG A 38 -17.98 -5.84 5.27
CA ARG A 38 -18.97 -4.93 5.92
C ARG A 38 -18.41 -4.17 7.13
N ALA A 39 -17.10 -4.24 7.36
CA ALA A 39 -16.48 -3.55 8.48
C ALA A 39 -16.60 -2.02 8.31
N THR A 40 -16.85 -1.31 9.41
CA THR A 40 -16.89 0.16 9.41
C THR A 40 -15.52 0.70 9.78
N LEU A 41 -14.92 1.47 8.88
CA LEU A 41 -13.63 2.12 9.07
C LEU A 41 -13.82 3.52 9.64
N ARG A 42 -12.93 3.91 10.56
CA ARG A 42 -12.81 5.23 11.18
C ARG A 42 -11.33 5.49 11.43
N ARG A 43 -10.94 6.75 11.61
CA ARG A 43 -9.53 7.08 11.94
C ARG A 43 -9.00 6.31 13.15
N SER A 44 -9.83 6.07 14.15
CA SER A 44 -9.46 5.37 15.39
C SER A 44 -9.18 3.87 15.22
N ASN A 45 -9.66 3.24 14.14
CA ASN A 45 -9.45 1.82 13.89
C ASN A 45 -8.46 1.54 12.75
N LEU A 46 -7.76 2.58 12.29
CA LEU A 46 -6.66 2.46 11.34
C LEU A 46 -5.33 2.68 12.07
N GLN A 47 -4.41 1.74 11.92
CA GLN A 47 -3.11 1.77 12.58
C GLN A 47 -1.99 1.59 11.57
N GLU A 48 -0.83 2.15 11.86
CA GLU A 48 0.35 1.98 11.02
C GLU A 48 0.75 0.52 10.93
N ASN A 49 1.12 0.07 9.73
CA ASN A 49 1.64 -1.27 9.53
C ASN A 49 3.14 -1.22 9.14
N PRO A 50 4.05 -1.10 10.11
CA PRO A 50 5.48 -0.98 9.85
C PRO A 50 6.06 -2.25 9.19
N SER A 51 5.49 -3.42 9.45
CA SER A 51 5.89 -4.67 8.81
C SER A 51 5.61 -4.64 7.31
N LEU A 52 4.38 -4.32 6.93
CA LEU A 52 3.98 -4.21 5.53
C LEU A 52 4.74 -3.10 4.80
N LYS A 53 5.04 -1.99 5.48
CA LYS A 53 5.88 -0.91 4.95
C LYS A 53 7.28 -1.41 4.62
N ARG A 54 7.93 -2.13 5.53
CA ARG A 54 9.27 -2.71 5.32
C ARG A 54 9.28 -3.71 4.17
N GLU A 55 8.27 -4.57 4.09
CA GLU A 55 8.13 -5.56 3.03
C GLU A 55 7.94 -4.91 1.65
N ALA A 56 7.04 -3.92 1.56
CA ALA A 56 6.79 -3.17 0.34
C ALA A 56 8.07 -2.45 -0.16
N GLN A 57 8.82 -1.82 0.75
CA GLN A 57 10.10 -1.19 0.41
C GLN A 57 11.15 -2.21 -0.04
N ALA A 58 11.24 -3.36 0.64
CA ALA A 58 12.16 -4.43 0.25
C ALA A 58 11.82 -4.98 -1.14
N TYR A 59 10.54 -5.16 -1.44
CA TYR A 59 10.07 -5.55 -2.76
C TYR A 59 10.42 -4.51 -3.82
N ALA A 60 10.15 -3.23 -3.57
CA ALA A 60 10.48 -2.14 -4.51
C ALA A 60 11.99 -2.10 -4.82
N ARG A 61 12.84 -2.22 -3.79
CA ARG A 61 14.31 -2.31 -3.97
C ARG A 61 14.71 -3.52 -4.83
N ARG A 62 14.07 -4.68 -4.63
CA ARG A 62 14.34 -5.87 -5.44
C ARG A 62 13.95 -5.67 -6.90
N GLN A 63 12.80 -5.04 -7.17
CA GLN A 63 12.34 -4.75 -8.53
C GLN A 63 13.26 -3.78 -9.24
N GLU A 64 13.69 -2.71 -8.57
CA GLU A 64 14.59 -1.72 -9.18
C GLU A 64 15.94 -2.34 -9.56
N ARG A 65 16.52 -3.17 -8.69
CA ARG A 65 17.76 -3.89 -9.02
C ARG A 65 17.60 -4.79 -10.24
N LYS A 66 16.49 -5.53 -10.34
CA LYS A 66 16.20 -6.37 -11.52
C LYS A 66 16.08 -5.53 -12.79
N ARG A 67 15.42 -4.38 -12.71
CA ARG A 67 15.26 -3.44 -13.85
C ARG A 67 16.60 -2.91 -14.33
N LEU A 68 17.45 -2.46 -13.42
CA LEU A 68 18.79 -1.95 -13.75
C LEU A 68 19.69 -3.03 -14.36
N GLN A 69 19.64 -4.26 -13.85
CA GLN A 69 20.38 -5.39 -14.42
C GLN A 69 19.91 -5.75 -15.83
N ALA A 70 18.59 -5.75 -16.07
CA ALA A 70 18.04 -5.99 -17.40
C ALA A 70 18.49 -4.91 -18.40
N GLN A 71 18.47 -3.63 -18.00
CA GLN A 71 18.90 -2.52 -18.85
C GLN A 71 20.40 -2.56 -19.16
N ALA A 72 21.24 -2.89 -18.18
CA ALA A 72 22.67 -3.04 -18.37
C ALA A 72 23.01 -4.22 -19.32
N GLY A 73 22.22 -5.30 -19.28
CA GLY A 73 22.39 -6.45 -20.17
C GLY A 73 22.00 -6.19 -21.64
N THR A 74 21.00 -5.34 -21.90
CA THR A 74 20.54 -5.02 -23.26
C THR A 74 21.41 -3.99 -23.97
N SER A 75 22.15 -3.16 -23.24
CA SER A 75 22.96 -2.09 -23.84
C SER A 75 24.27 -2.58 -24.49
N SER A 76 24.55 -3.88 -24.44
CA SER A 76 25.79 -4.51 -24.94
C SER A 76 25.63 -5.29 -26.26
N ILE A 77 24.49 -5.17 -26.96
CA ILE A 77 24.19 -5.89 -28.22
C ILE A 77 23.95 -4.90 -29.38
N VAL A 78 24.87 -3.95 -29.56
CA VAL A 78 24.91 -3.12 -30.77
C VAL A 78 26.33 -3.13 -31.32
N ASP A 79 26.59 -4.07 -32.24
CA ASP A 79 27.74 -4.09 -33.16
C ASP A 79 27.40 -3.26 -34.41
#